data_AF-A0A4P9UIR2-F1
#
_entry.id   AF-A0A4P9UIR2-F1
#
_cell.length_a   1.000
_cell.length_b   1.000
_cell.length_c   1.000
_cell.angle_alpha   90.00
_cell.angle_beta   90.00
_cell.angle_gamma   90.00
#
_symmetry.space_group_name_H-M   'P 1'
#
loop_
_entity.id
_entity.type
_entity.pdbx_description
1 polymer ?
#
loop_
_entity_poly.entity_id
_entity_poly.type
_entity_poly.pdbx_seq_one_letter_code
_entity_poly.pdbx_strand_id
1 'polypeptide(L)'
;MLDPIASETLYPVLAEVGDRLYTQGCLKPFVSVGGTLLVALDGTDSFSSEKISCPCCTQQTLKNGQILYHHTLVTPVIVAPGQISNDPMNHK
;
A
#
# COMPACT_ATOMS: atom_id res chain seq x y z
N MET A 1 4.61 15.99 -3.56
CA MET A 1 5.15 15.79 -4.93
C MET A 1 5.03 14.32 -5.24
N LEU A 2 4.33 13.98 -6.31
CA LEU A 2 4.38 12.63 -6.87
C LEU A 2 5.64 12.52 -7.75
N ASP A 3 6.12 11.29 -7.94
CA ASP A 3 7.22 10.99 -8.87
C ASP A 3 6.87 11.55 -10.27
N PRO A 4 7.77 12.26 -10.96
CA PRO A 4 7.52 12.71 -12.34
C PRO A 4 7.33 11.56 -13.33
N ILE A 5 7.73 10.34 -12.97
CA ILE A 5 7.60 9.15 -13.81
C ILE A 5 6.22 8.52 -13.61
N ALA A 6 5.55 8.26 -14.72
CA ALA A 6 4.25 7.60 -14.75
C ALA A 6 4.36 6.17 -14.19
N SER A 7 3.45 5.79 -13.27
CA SER A 7 3.50 4.51 -12.56
C SER A 7 3.44 3.29 -13.48
N GLU A 8 2.81 3.46 -14.65
CA GLU A 8 2.64 2.47 -15.71
C GLU A 8 3.99 1.96 -16.23
N THR A 9 5.04 2.77 -16.12
CA THR A 9 6.41 2.37 -16.47
C THR A 9 6.96 1.25 -15.57
N LEU A 10 6.45 1.12 -14.35
CA LEU A 10 6.87 0.09 -13.39
C LEU A 10 6.04 -1.19 -13.52
N TYR A 11 4.88 -1.16 -14.17
CA TYR A 11 3.97 -2.31 -14.22
C TYR A 11 4.61 -3.56 -14.85
N PRO A 12 5.36 -3.47 -15.97
CA PRO A 12 6.01 -4.66 -16.54
C PRO A 12 7.03 -5.28 -15.59
N VAL A 13 7.80 -4.45 -14.89
CA VAL A 13 8.82 -4.92 -13.93
C VAL A 13 8.16 -5.60 -12.73
N LEU A 14 7.11 -4.99 -12.18
CA LEU A 14 6.34 -5.58 -11.08
C LEU A 14 5.69 -6.91 -11.48
N ALA A 15 5.14 -7.00 -12.69
CA ALA A 15 4.57 -8.23 -13.22
C ALA A 15 5.63 -9.33 -13.38
N GLU A 16 6.78 -9.02 -13.99
CA GLU A 16 7.87 -9.98 -14.18
C GLU A 16 8.40 -10.52 -12.84
N VAL A 17 8.63 -9.62 -11.87
CA VAL A 17 9.08 -10.03 -10.53
C VAL A 17 8.02 -10.89 -9.85
N GLY A 18 6.75 -10.50 -9.92
CA GLY A 18 5.62 -11.25 -9.37
C GLY A 18 5.53 -12.66 -9.95
N ASP A 19 5.60 -12.79 -11.28
CA ASP A 19 5.56 -14.07 -11.99
C ASP A 19 6.73 -14.97 -11.59
N ARG A 20 7.93 -14.40 -11.44
CA ARG A 20 9.11 -15.16 -10.98
C ARG A 20 8.93 -15.66 -9.55
N LEU A 21 8.44 -14.83 -8.63
CA LEU A 21 8.15 -15.25 -7.25
C LEU A 21 7.09 -16.36 -7.19
N TYR A 22 6.07 -16.27 -8.06
CA TYR A 22 5.01 -17.28 -8.15
C TYR A 22 5.54 -18.61 -8.72
N THR A 23 6.18 -18.57 -9.89
CA THR A 23 6.65 -19.77 -10.60
C THR A 23 7.77 -20.50 -9.86
N GLN A 24 8.63 -19.79 -9.14
CA GLN A 24 9.66 -20.38 -8.28
C GLN A 24 9.10 -20.94 -6.96
N GLY A 25 7.81 -20.72 -6.68
CA GLY A 25 7.15 -21.22 -5.48
C GLY A 25 7.49 -20.43 -4.21
N CYS A 26 8.09 -19.25 -4.32
CA CYS A 26 8.43 -18.39 -3.18
C CYS A 26 7.18 -17.92 -2.42
N LEU A 27 6.03 -17.85 -3.10
CA LEU A 27 4.76 -17.44 -2.52
C LEU A 27 3.96 -18.58 -1.87
N LYS A 28 4.44 -19.83 -1.94
CA LYS A 28 3.76 -21.00 -1.34
C LYS A 28 3.38 -20.81 0.14
N PRO A 29 4.21 -20.21 1.01
CA PRO A 29 3.83 -19.99 2.42
C PRO A 29 2.64 -19.05 2.61
N PHE A 30 2.30 -18.23 1.60
CA PHE A 30 1.24 -17.24 1.63
C PHE A 30 -0.07 -17.72 0.96
N VAL A 31 -0.06 -18.92 0.38
CA VAL A 31 -1.26 -19.55 -0.18
C VAL A 31 -2.13 -20.07 0.95
N SER A 32 -3.42 -19.73 0.92
CA SER A 32 -4.38 -20.05 1.97
C SER A 32 -5.63 -20.72 1.40
N VAL A 33 -6.80 -20.43 1.98
CA VAL A 33 -8.11 -21.01 1.64
C VAL A 33 -8.33 -21.03 0.13
N GLY A 34 -8.74 -22.18 -0.41
CA GLY A 34 -9.05 -22.31 -1.85
C GLY A 34 -7.84 -22.22 -2.78
N GLY A 35 -6.60 -22.28 -2.27
CA GLY A 35 -5.40 -22.19 -3.09
C GLY A 35 -5.09 -20.76 -3.56
N THR A 36 -5.66 -19.75 -2.89
CA THR A 36 -5.46 -18.33 -3.23
C THR A 36 -4.43 -17.66 -2.33
N LEU A 37 -3.77 -16.62 -2.83
CA LEU A 37 -2.99 -15.70 -1.99
C LEU A 37 -3.93 -14.78 -1.22
N LEU A 38 -3.65 -14.56 0.05
CA LEU A 38 -4.36 -13.56 0.84
C LEU A 38 -3.65 -12.22 0.73
N VAL A 39 -4.42 -11.18 0.43
CA VAL A 39 -3.94 -9.80 0.31
C VAL A 39 -4.74 -8.95 1.28
N ALA A 40 -4.05 -8.32 2.24
CA ALA A 40 -4.62 -7.29 3.08
C ALA A 40 -4.62 -5.96 2.31
N LEU A 41 -5.71 -5.20 2.42
CA LEU A 41 -5.82 -3.85 1.91
C LEU A 41 -5.95 -2.92 3.11
N ASP A 42 -4.93 -2.13 3.40
CA ASP A 42 -4.96 -1.16 4.49
C ASP A 42 -4.86 0.27 3.96
N GLY A 43 -5.57 1.19 4.61
CA GLY A 43 -5.57 2.60 4.25
C GLY A 43 -4.63 3.37 5.17
N THR A 44 -3.64 4.06 4.61
CA THR A 44 -2.68 4.86 5.38
C THR A 44 -2.50 6.26 4.81
N ASP A 45 -2.24 7.25 5.66
CA ASP A 45 -1.89 8.60 5.22
C ASP A 45 -0.45 8.61 4.67
N SER A 46 -0.33 8.72 3.35
CA SER A 46 0.95 8.87 2.67
C SER A 46 1.54 10.28 2.81
N PHE A 47 0.69 11.28 3.01
CA PHE A 47 1.06 12.68 3.16
C PHE A 47 -0.01 13.44 3.94
N SER A 48 0.41 14.32 4.86
CA SER A 48 -0.49 15.27 5.52
C SER A 48 0.23 16.61 5.79
N SER A 49 -0.47 17.73 5.57
CA SER A 49 0.07 19.07 5.81
C SER A 49 -1.05 20.10 6.02
N GLU A 50 -0.84 21.03 6.94
CA GLU A 50 -1.71 22.22 7.11
C GLU A 50 -1.31 23.37 6.16
N LYS A 51 -0.18 23.25 5.44
CA LYS A 51 0.42 24.34 4.65
C LYS A 51 0.54 24.02 3.17
N ILE A 52 0.82 22.76 2.82
CA ILE A 52 1.11 22.34 1.45
C ILE A 52 -0.11 21.58 0.91
N SER A 53 -0.68 22.08 -0.18
CA SER A 53 -1.82 21.49 -0.87
C SER A 53 -1.52 21.21 -2.34
N CYS A 54 -2.26 20.29 -2.92
CA CYS A 54 -2.30 20.06 -4.36
C CYS A 54 -3.75 19.86 -4.82
N PRO A 55 -4.05 19.91 -6.14
CA PRO A 55 -5.40 19.76 -6.66
C PRO A 55 -6.09 18.44 -6.28
N CYS A 56 -5.31 17.40 -5.95
CA CYS A 56 -5.81 16.07 -5.62
C CYS A 56 -5.86 15.79 -4.10
N CYS A 57 -5.54 16.75 -3.24
CA CYS A 57 -5.60 16.54 -1.79
C CYS A 57 -7.05 16.40 -1.30
N THR A 58 -7.27 15.48 -0.37
CA THR A 58 -8.46 15.51 0.48
C THR A 58 -8.28 16.61 1.52
N GLN A 59 -9.37 17.33 1.82
CA GLN A 59 -9.37 18.40 2.81
C GLN A 59 -10.20 18.00 4.03
N GLN A 60 -9.66 18.25 5.22
CA GLN A 60 -10.35 18.06 6.48
C GLN A 60 -10.23 19.31 7.33
N THR A 61 -11.35 19.87 7.78
CA THR A 61 -11.33 20.93 8.79
C THR A 61 -11.06 20.33 10.17
N LEU A 62 -9.98 20.79 10.80
CA LEU A 62 -9.57 20.38 12.13
C LEU A 62 -10.41 21.09 13.20
N LYS A 63 -10.38 20.54 14.43
CA LYS A 63 -11.10 21.11 15.59
C LYS A 63 -10.69 22.55 15.91
N ASN A 64 -9.46 22.94 15.57
CA ASN A 64 -8.92 24.29 15.74
C ASN A 64 -9.30 25.25 14.58
N GLY A 65 -10.12 24.80 13.62
CA GLY A 65 -10.55 25.59 12.46
C GLY A 65 -9.55 25.61 11.30
N GLN A 66 -8.36 25.03 11.43
CA GLN A 66 -7.39 24.93 10.33
C GLN A 66 -7.78 23.83 9.33
N ILE A 67 -7.29 23.94 8.10
CA ILE A 67 -7.51 22.94 7.04
C ILE A 67 -6.29 22.02 6.96
N LEU A 68 -6.54 20.72 7.07
CA LEU A 68 -5.57 19.67 6.83
C LEU A 68 -5.74 19.13 5.41
N TYR A 69 -4.68 19.22 4.61
CA TYR A 69 -4.59 18.60 3.28
C TYR A 69 -3.86 17.27 3.42
N HIS A 70 -4.47 16.18 2.94
CA HIS A 70 -3.88 14.86 3.06
C HIS A 70 -4.12 13.97 1.83
N HIS A 71 -3.27 12.97 1.67
CA HIS A 71 -3.40 11.90 0.69
C HIS A 71 -3.37 10.56 1.40
N THR A 72 -4.47 9.82 1.29
CA THR A 72 -4.52 8.42 1.70
C THR A 72 -4.03 7.53 0.57
N LEU A 73 -3.35 6.44 0.92
CA LEU A 73 -2.93 5.37 0.04
C LEU A 73 -3.58 4.08 0.54
N VAL A 74 -4.07 3.26 -0.40
CA VAL A 74 -4.45 1.88 -0.10
C VAL A 74 -3.24 1.00 -0.42
N THR A 75 -2.70 0.32 0.59
CA THR A 75 -1.53 -0.56 0.44
C THR A 75 -1.97 -2.02 0.37
N PRO A 76 -1.78 -2.70 -0.78
CA PRO A 76 -1.94 -4.15 -0.84
C PRO A 76 -0.71 -4.86 -0.27
N VAL A 77 -0.92 -5.78 0.68
CA VAL A 77 0.15 -6.58 1.30
C VAL A 77 -0.21 -8.06 1.24
N ILE A 78 0.70 -8.90 0.71
CA ILE A 78 0.54 -10.35 0.73
C ILE A 78 0.78 -10.85 2.16
N VAL A 79 -0.19 -11.55 2.74
CA VAL A 79 -0.16 -11.97 4.15
C VAL A 79 -0.25 -13.49 4.29
N ALA A 80 0.35 -14.02 5.36
CA ALA A 80 0.28 -15.43 5.76
C ALA A 80 -0.40 -15.55 7.14
N PRO A 81 -1.73 -15.41 7.22
CA PRO A 81 -2.43 -15.41 8.51
C PRO A 81 -2.25 -16.75 9.23
N GLY A 82 -1.94 -16.69 10.52
CA GLY A 82 -1.64 -17.86 11.35
C GLY A 82 -0.16 -18.23 11.42
N GLN A 83 0.70 -17.60 10.62
CA GLN A 83 2.15 -17.60 10.87
C GLN A 83 2.49 -16.37 11.70
N ILE A 84 3.11 -16.56 12.87
CA ILE A 84 3.70 -15.45 13.64
C ILE A 84 5.00 -15.07 12.94
N SER A 85 4.89 -14.37 11.81
CA SER A 85 6.00 -13.62 11.26
C SER A 85 5.96 -12.22 11.87
N ASN A 86 7.09 -11.75 12.39
CA ASN A 86 7.27 -10.36 12.81
C ASN A 86 7.05 -9.45 11.59
N ASP A 87 5.81 -9.07 11.33
CA ASP A 87 5.44 -8.13 10.29
C ASP A 87 5.68 -6.71 10.84
N PRO A 88 6.71 -5.99 10.36
CA PRO A 88 7.05 -4.67 10.89
C PRO A 88 6.01 -3.60 10.54
N MET A 89 5.01 -3.89 9.70
CA MET A 89 4.03 -2.87 9.26
C MET A 89 2.80 -2.74 10.18
N ASN A 90 2.69 -3.50 11.26
CA ASN A 90 1.54 -3.45 12.17
C ASN A 90 1.77 -2.56 13.42
N HIS A 91 2.52 -1.47 13.26
CA HIS A 91 2.66 -0.44 14.30
C HIS A 91 1.85 0.78 13.90
N LYS A 92 0.61 0.78 14.39
CA LYS A 92 -0.30 1.92 14.44
C LYS A 92 0.23 3.02 15.38
#